data_AF-A0A850BG99-F1
#
_entry.id   AF-A0A850BG99-F1
#
_cell.length_a   1.000
_cell.length_b   1.000
_cell.length_c   1.000
_cell.angle_alpha   90.00
_cell.angle_beta   90.00
_cell.angle_gamma   90.00
#
_symmetry.space_group_name_H-M   'P 1'
#
loop_
_entity.id
_entity.type
_entity.pdbx_description
1 polymer ?
#
loop_
_entity_poly.entity_id
_entity_poly.type
_entity_poly.pdbx_seq_one_letter_code
_entity_poly.pdbx_strand_id
1 'polypeptide(L)'
;MESPDRPTPLPDAPRGEGEPPKPATAPRPRTWLWLAVLFVSLVGLGTAGLLYRRYAAVHLRPIAKMPRCVLLSNRGLARPSIVSGSEAYPTPEGEVYLTPAENRAVSCLEQRISKPLAIKFALAFSEHEPEVRGLELLKTLRDLPSDPTADREATAAYFLASAALRGLPDLPETTAAREELVQIHACRFATRRNCPTRPPIPILVWGMGIPSAIGAGASLVVFGIAGFRIARDRIRARRARRKAKSGS
;
A
#
# COMPACT_ATOMS: atom_id res chain seq x y z
N MET A 1 14.71 59.99 85.82
CA MET A 1 16.15 60.20 86.10
C MET A 1 16.84 58.90 85.72
N GLU A 2 17.94 59.00 84.96
CA GLU A 2 18.73 57.92 84.32
C GLU A 2 17.99 57.09 83.26
N SER A 3 18.57 56.71 82.12
CA SER A 3 19.94 56.87 81.59
C SER A 3 19.91 56.70 80.05
N PRO A 4 20.85 57.29 79.30
CA PRO A 4 20.96 57.14 77.85
C PRO A 4 21.86 55.96 77.47
N ASP A 5 21.49 55.19 76.44
CA ASP A 5 22.40 54.28 75.74
C ASP A 5 22.22 54.44 74.23
N ARG A 6 23.29 54.87 73.56
CA ARG A 6 23.39 55.02 72.11
C ARG A 6 24.26 53.85 71.61
N PRO A 7 23.77 52.99 70.70
CA PRO A 7 24.58 51.90 70.19
C PRO A 7 25.56 52.38 69.09
N THR A 8 26.77 51.82 69.17
CA THR A 8 27.90 51.94 68.24
C THR A 8 27.60 51.27 66.89
N PRO A 9 28.00 51.82 65.73
CA PRO A 9 27.84 51.16 64.45
C PRO A 9 28.94 50.10 64.23
N LEU A 10 28.53 48.91 63.81
CA LEU A 10 29.43 47.84 63.33
C LEU A 10 30.01 48.16 61.94
N PRO A 11 31.24 47.70 61.65
CA PRO A 11 31.90 47.92 60.37
C PRO A 11 31.33 47.05 59.24
N ASP A 12 31.34 47.64 58.04
CA ASP A 12 30.84 47.07 56.78
C ASP A 12 31.54 45.77 56.37
N ALA A 13 30.73 44.78 55.99
CA ALA A 13 31.18 43.52 55.42
C ALA A 13 31.79 43.74 54.02
N PRO A 14 32.86 43.00 53.65
CA PRO A 14 33.53 43.12 52.36
C PRO A 14 32.60 42.74 51.21
N ARG A 15 32.54 43.63 50.21
CA ARG A 15 31.88 43.47 48.91
C ARG A 15 32.27 42.14 48.26
N GLY A 16 31.24 41.40 47.87
CA GLY A 16 31.34 40.12 47.15
C GLY A 16 32.29 40.17 45.96
N GLU A 17 33.18 39.20 45.94
CA GLU A 17 34.04 38.88 44.82
C GLU A 17 33.17 38.48 43.61
N GLY A 18 33.46 39.11 42.48
CA GLY A 18 32.71 38.95 41.24
C GLY A 18 32.68 37.49 40.77
N GLU A 19 31.47 36.98 40.60
CA GLU A 19 31.20 35.72 39.91
C GLU A 19 31.82 35.80 38.49
N PRO A 20 32.68 34.82 38.10
CA PRO A 20 33.36 34.89 36.82
C PRO A 20 32.34 34.88 35.66
N PRO A 21 32.55 35.66 34.60
CA PRO A 21 31.62 35.73 33.48
C PRO A 21 31.47 34.35 32.85
N LYS A 22 30.25 33.78 32.89
CA LYS A 22 29.91 32.53 32.20
C LYS A 22 30.37 32.64 30.73
N PRO A 23 31.15 31.68 30.21
CA PRO A 23 31.60 31.72 28.83
C PRO A 23 30.37 31.74 27.91
N ALA A 24 30.21 32.83 27.15
CA ALA A 24 29.15 32.98 26.17
C ALA A 24 29.23 31.83 25.17
N THR A 25 28.31 30.89 25.28
CA THR A 25 28.25 29.72 24.41
C THR A 25 27.98 30.21 22.99
N ALA A 26 28.96 30.07 22.09
CA ALA A 26 28.83 30.53 20.71
C ALA A 26 27.53 29.98 20.10
N PRO A 27 26.72 30.80 19.40
CA PRO A 27 25.44 30.37 18.87
C PRO A 27 25.67 29.22 17.88
N ARG A 28 25.17 28.03 18.21
CA ARG A 28 25.22 26.87 17.31
C ARG A 28 24.64 27.29 15.96
N PRO A 29 25.30 26.96 14.84
CA PRO A 29 24.82 27.37 13.53
C PRO A 29 23.45 26.75 13.27
N ARG A 30 22.49 27.59 12.87
CA ARG A 30 21.08 27.24 12.61
C ARG A 30 20.94 26.09 11.59
N THR A 31 21.98 25.81 10.81
CA THR A 31 22.10 24.66 9.89
C THR A 31 22.09 23.31 10.61
N TRP A 32 22.66 23.20 11.82
CA TRP A 32 22.64 21.94 12.57
C TRP A 32 21.22 21.55 12.98
N LEU A 33 20.39 22.52 13.33
CA LEU A 33 18.96 22.30 13.62
C LEU A 33 18.23 21.76 12.39
N TRP A 34 18.44 22.34 11.20
CA TRP A 34 17.83 21.85 9.96
C TRP A 34 18.33 20.45 9.57
N LEU A 35 19.61 20.14 9.79
CA LEU A 35 20.14 18.79 9.60
C LEU A 35 19.52 17.78 10.56
N ALA A 36 19.33 18.16 11.83
CA ALA A 36 18.66 17.31 12.82
C ALA A 36 17.19 17.07 12.45
N VAL A 37 16.46 18.10 12.03
CA VAL A 37 15.07 17.97 11.54
C VAL A 37 14.99 17.09 10.30
N LEU A 38 15.89 17.27 9.34
CA LEU A 38 15.97 16.42 8.15
C LEU A 38 16.23 14.95 8.54
N PHE A 39 17.19 14.71 9.44
CA PHE A 39 17.54 13.37 9.89
C PHE A 39 16.36 12.69 10.58
N VAL A 40 15.73 13.35 11.56
CA VAL A 40 14.53 12.82 12.24
C VAL A 40 13.39 12.56 11.26
N SER A 41 13.20 13.46 10.28
CA SER A 41 12.20 13.29 9.23
C SER A 41 12.49 12.07 8.34
N LEU A 42 13.74 11.86 7.94
CA LEU A 42 14.12 10.69 7.14
C LEU A 42 13.95 9.38 7.91
N VAL A 43 14.34 9.35 9.19
CA VAL A 43 14.15 8.16 10.05
C VAL A 43 12.66 7.86 10.21
N GLY A 44 11.83 8.87 10.54
CA GLY A 44 10.38 8.69 10.67
C GLY A 44 9.69 8.27 9.37
N LEU A 45 10.13 8.80 8.23
CA LEU A 45 9.63 8.36 6.91
C LEU A 45 10.06 6.92 6.61
N GLY A 46 11.28 6.53 6.97
CA GLY A 46 11.79 5.17 6.80
C GLY A 46 11.02 4.14 7.61
N THR A 47 10.75 4.43 8.90
CA THR A 47 9.98 3.53 9.77
C THR A 47 8.52 3.43 9.32
N ALA A 48 7.88 4.56 9.02
CA ALA A 48 6.52 4.59 8.48
C ALA A 48 6.43 3.82 7.15
N GLY A 49 7.40 4.01 6.25
CA GLY A 49 7.49 3.31 4.98
C GLY A 49 7.66 1.80 5.13
N LEU A 50 8.50 1.35 6.07
CA LEU A 50 8.68 -0.07 6.36
C LEU A 50 7.41 -0.71 6.93
N LEU A 51 6.75 -0.05 7.88
CA LEU A 51 5.49 -0.50 8.46
C LEU A 51 4.38 -0.58 7.41
N TYR A 52 4.25 0.48 6.60
CA TYR A 52 3.30 0.51 5.49
C TYR A 52 3.59 -0.59 4.47
N ARG A 53 4.86 -0.83 4.11
CA ARG A 53 5.23 -1.89 3.17
C ARG A 53 4.86 -3.27 3.69
N ARG A 54 5.10 -3.57 4.97
CA ARG A 54 4.68 -4.84 5.60
C ARG A 54 3.17 -4.99 5.60
N TYR A 55 2.45 -3.93 5.96
CA TYR A 55 0.99 -3.90 5.91
C TYR A 55 0.48 -4.12 4.47
N ALA A 56 1.02 -3.40 3.49
CA ALA A 56 0.59 -3.46 2.10
C ALA A 56 0.90 -4.82 1.45
N ALA A 57 2.02 -5.45 1.81
CA ALA A 57 2.37 -6.78 1.33
C ALA A 57 1.34 -7.86 1.73
N VAL A 58 0.64 -7.67 2.85
CA VAL A 58 -0.37 -8.62 3.35
C VAL A 58 -1.78 -8.20 2.92
N HIS A 59 -2.13 -6.92 3.10
CA HIS A 59 -3.50 -6.45 3.01
C HIS A 59 -3.83 -5.65 1.75
N LEU A 60 -2.82 -5.10 1.05
CA LEU A 60 -3.01 -4.25 -0.14
C LEU A 60 -2.30 -4.84 -1.35
N ARG A 61 -2.46 -6.14 -1.56
CA ARG A 61 -1.82 -6.84 -2.68
C ARG A 61 -2.39 -6.36 -4.01
N PRO A 62 -1.54 -6.06 -5.01
CA PRO A 62 -2.03 -5.69 -6.33
C PRO A 62 -2.70 -6.89 -7.00
N ILE A 63 -3.70 -6.63 -7.83
CA ILE A 63 -4.33 -7.66 -8.65
C ILE A 63 -3.30 -8.25 -9.62
N ALA A 64 -3.21 -9.57 -9.69
CA ALA A 64 -2.27 -10.24 -10.58
C ALA A 64 -2.63 -9.98 -12.05
N LYS A 65 -1.62 -9.79 -12.91
CA LYS A 65 -1.85 -9.63 -14.36
C LYS A 65 -2.35 -10.95 -14.93
N MET A 66 -3.52 -10.93 -15.57
CA MET A 66 -4.13 -12.11 -16.17
C MET A 66 -3.71 -12.32 -17.62
N PRO A 67 -3.52 -13.58 -18.06
CA PRO A 67 -3.27 -13.87 -19.46
C PRO A 67 -4.53 -13.54 -20.29
N ARG A 68 -4.32 -13.22 -21.58
CA ARG A 68 -5.42 -12.87 -22.49
C ARG A 68 -6.51 -13.93 -22.57
N CYS A 69 -6.16 -15.22 -22.45
CA CYS A 69 -7.16 -16.29 -22.51
C CYS A 69 -8.19 -16.19 -21.37
N VAL A 70 -7.79 -15.86 -20.13
CA VAL A 70 -8.73 -15.68 -19.01
C VAL A 70 -9.67 -14.50 -19.30
N LEU A 71 -9.13 -13.38 -19.80
CA LEU A 71 -9.92 -12.19 -20.10
C LEU A 71 -10.92 -12.41 -21.25
N LEU A 72 -10.56 -13.23 -22.25
CA LEU A 72 -11.44 -13.59 -23.35
C LEU A 72 -12.52 -14.58 -22.91
N SER A 73 -12.15 -15.62 -22.15
CA SER A 73 -13.11 -16.59 -21.59
C SER A 73 -14.11 -15.93 -20.66
N ASN A 74 -13.67 -14.96 -19.85
CA ASN A 74 -14.54 -14.13 -19.00
C ASN A 74 -15.66 -13.44 -19.78
N ARG A 75 -15.43 -12.99 -21.02
CA ARG A 75 -16.48 -12.38 -21.85
C ARG A 75 -17.47 -13.41 -22.40
N GLY A 76 -17.00 -14.62 -22.68
CA GLY A 76 -17.84 -15.72 -23.16
C GLY A 76 -18.76 -16.25 -22.06
N LEU A 77 -18.24 -16.43 -20.85
CA LEU A 77 -18.96 -16.96 -19.69
C LEU A 77 -20.07 -16.04 -19.17
N ALA A 78 -19.97 -14.72 -19.42
CA ALA A 78 -20.97 -13.76 -18.96
C ALA A 78 -22.29 -13.82 -19.74
N ARG A 79 -22.37 -14.63 -20.81
CA ARG A 79 -23.60 -14.81 -21.59
C ARG A 79 -24.33 -16.06 -21.13
N PRO A 80 -25.65 -16.01 -20.91
CA PRO A 80 -26.43 -17.19 -20.59
C PRO A 80 -26.35 -18.20 -21.74
N SER A 81 -26.03 -19.46 -21.44
CA SER A 81 -26.08 -20.54 -22.42
C SER A 81 -27.35 -21.36 -22.22
N ILE A 82 -28.18 -21.44 -23.25
CA ILE A 82 -29.37 -22.31 -23.29
C ILE A 82 -28.99 -23.72 -23.79
N VAL A 83 -27.74 -23.91 -24.23
CA VAL A 83 -27.25 -25.13 -24.86
C VAL A 83 -26.61 -26.02 -23.81
N SER A 84 -26.99 -27.30 -23.81
CA SER A 84 -26.33 -28.32 -22.99
C SER A 84 -24.85 -28.46 -23.38
N GLY A 85 -24.00 -28.86 -22.43
CA GLY A 85 -22.58 -29.06 -22.69
C GLY A 85 -22.34 -30.08 -23.80
N SER A 86 -21.42 -29.79 -24.72
CA SER A 86 -21.08 -30.66 -25.85
C SER A 86 -19.61 -31.09 -25.84
N GLU A 87 -18.77 -30.39 -25.08
CA GLU A 87 -17.33 -30.61 -25.04
C GLU A 87 -16.98 -31.49 -23.83
N ALA A 88 -16.52 -32.72 -24.07
CA ALA A 88 -16.08 -33.60 -23.01
C ALA A 88 -14.78 -33.07 -22.37
N TYR A 89 -14.75 -33.01 -21.03
CA TYR A 89 -13.58 -32.65 -20.24
C TYR A 89 -13.32 -33.73 -19.18
N PRO A 90 -12.10 -34.30 -19.11
CA PRO A 90 -11.80 -35.37 -18.16
C PRO A 90 -11.63 -34.83 -16.74
N THR A 91 -12.33 -35.42 -15.78
CA THR A 91 -12.20 -35.14 -14.34
C THR A 91 -11.90 -36.43 -13.57
N PRO A 92 -11.49 -36.35 -12.28
CA PRO A 92 -11.31 -37.55 -11.46
C PRO A 92 -12.58 -38.40 -11.28
N GLU A 93 -13.77 -37.81 -11.44
CA GLU A 93 -15.06 -38.45 -11.26
C GLU A 93 -15.64 -39.02 -12.58
N GLY A 94 -14.99 -38.74 -13.71
CA GLY A 94 -15.44 -39.12 -15.04
C GLY A 94 -15.34 -37.96 -16.05
N GLU A 95 -15.93 -38.15 -17.22
CA GLU A 95 -16.03 -37.09 -18.23
C GLU A 95 -17.23 -36.19 -17.93
N VAL A 96 -16.99 -34.89 -17.86
CA VAL A 96 -18.06 -33.88 -17.75
C VAL A 96 -18.21 -33.15 -19.07
N TYR A 97 -19.44 -32.77 -19.43
CA TYR A 97 -19.72 -32.07 -20.66
C TYR A 97 -19.91 -30.58 -20.41
N LEU A 98 -19.06 -29.78 -21.04
CA LEU A 98 -19.00 -28.33 -20.87
C LEU A 98 -19.52 -27.61 -22.12
N THR A 99 -20.03 -26.40 -21.95
CA THR A 99 -20.29 -25.53 -23.10
C THR A 99 -18.98 -25.09 -23.76
N PRO A 100 -18.99 -24.67 -25.04
CA PRO A 100 -17.77 -24.19 -25.69
C PRO A 100 -17.10 -23.00 -24.99
N ALA A 101 -17.85 -22.20 -24.23
CA ALA A 101 -17.29 -21.08 -23.44
C ALA A 101 -16.61 -21.58 -22.16
N GLU A 102 -17.24 -22.54 -21.46
CA GLU A 102 -16.72 -23.19 -20.27
C GLU A 102 -15.47 -24.01 -20.57
N ASN A 103 -15.50 -24.85 -21.62
CA ASN A 103 -14.34 -25.64 -22.02
C ASN A 103 -13.13 -24.74 -22.33
N ARG A 104 -13.34 -23.60 -23.00
CA ARG A 104 -12.29 -22.60 -23.24
C ARG A 104 -11.76 -21.97 -21.95
N ALA A 105 -12.60 -21.76 -20.95
CA ALA A 105 -12.20 -21.24 -19.65
C ALA A 105 -11.36 -22.27 -18.87
N VAL A 106 -11.86 -23.50 -18.76
CA VAL A 106 -11.20 -24.63 -18.10
C VAL A 106 -9.87 -24.97 -18.78
N SER A 107 -9.84 -25.09 -20.10
CA SER A 107 -8.61 -25.32 -20.88
C SER A 107 -7.57 -24.21 -20.65
N CYS A 108 -8.00 -22.95 -20.57
CA CYS A 108 -7.11 -21.84 -20.28
C CYS A 108 -6.55 -21.92 -18.84
N LEU A 109 -7.38 -22.29 -17.86
CA LEU A 109 -6.93 -22.51 -16.48
C LEU A 109 -5.88 -23.62 -16.44
N GLU A 110 -6.15 -24.76 -17.07
CA GLU A 110 -5.25 -25.92 -17.06
C GLU A 110 -3.88 -25.58 -17.65
N GLN A 111 -3.87 -24.91 -18.82
CA GLN A 111 -2.64 -24.62 -19.54
C GLN A 111 -1.83 -23.45 -18.96
N ARG A 112 -2.49 -22.44 -18.35
CA ARG A 112 -1.85 -21.15 -18.02
C ARG A 112 -1.87 -20.78 -16.56
N ILE A 113 -2.66 -21.45 -15.74
CA ILE A 113 -2.87 -21.10 -14.34
C ILE A 113 -2.57 -22.32 -13.46
N SER A 114 -3.45 -23.32 -13.45
CA SER A 114 -3.42 -24.44 -12.53
C SER A 114 -4.40 -25.53 -12.97
N LYS A 115 -3.92 -26.77 -13.08
CA LYS A 115 -4.74 -27.95 -13.40
C LYS A 115 -5.75 -28.28 -12.28
N PRO A 116 -5.38 -28.27 -10.98
CA PRO A 116 -6.35 -28.45 -9.90
C PRO A 116 -7.50 -27.44 -9.95
N LEU A 117 -7.20 -26.17 -10.25
CA LEU A 117 -8.23 -25.14 -10.38
C LEU A 117 -9.14 -25.41 -11.59
N ALA A 118 -8.57 -25.83 -12.72
CA ALA A 118 -9.33 -26.20 -13.92
C ALA A 118 -10.34 -27.32 -13.61
N ILE A 119 -9.91 -28.37 -12.89
CA ILE A 119 -10.78 -29.49 -12.48
C ILE A 119 -11.92 -28.97 -11.59
N LYS A 120 -11.64 -28.14 -10.58
CA LYS A 120 -12.69 -27.56 -9.72
C LYS A 120 -13.70 -26.74 -10.52
N PHE A 121 -13.25 -25.97 -11.51
CA PHE A 121 -14.13 -25.22 -12.40
C PHE A 121 -14.95 -26.12 -13.32
N ALA A 122 -14.35 -27.21 -13.84
CA ALA A 122 -15.07 -28.17 -14.67
C ALA A 122 -16.21 -28.83 -13.88
N LEU A 123 -15.94 -29.29 -12.65
CA LEU A 123 -16.95 -29.86 -11.75
C LEU A 123 -18.03 -28.83 -11.38
N ALA A 124 -17.65 -27.58 -11.09
CA ALA A 124 -18.61 -26.52 -10.82
C ALA A 124 -19.48 -26.19 -12.05
N PHE A 125 -18.93 -26.27 -13.26
CA PHE A 125 -19.67 -26.00 -14.49
C PHE A 125 -20.58 -27.14 -14.93
N SER A 126 -20.29 -28.38 -14.54
CA SER A 126 -21.17 -29.53 -14.79
C SER A 126 -22.41 -29.55 -13.91
N GLU A 127 -22.48 -28.67 -12.91
CA GLU A 127 -23.66 -28.55 -12.08
C GLU A 127 -24.82 -27.91 -12.85
N HIS A 128 -25.98 -28.56 -12.82
CA HIS A 128 -27.16 -28.17 -13.57
C HIS A 128 -28.02 -27.19 -12.80
N GLU A 129 -28.04 -27.32 -11.47
CA GLU A 129 -28.80 -26.42 -10.61
C GLU A 129 -28.06 -25.09 -10.44
N PRO A 130 -28.65 -23.94 -10.82
CA PRO A 130 -27.94 -22.66 -10.81
C PRO A 130 -27.48 -22.24 -9.42
N GLU A 131 -28.23 -22.61 -8.38
CA GLU A 131 -27.91 -22.33 -6.98
C GLU A 131 -26.66 -23.11 -6.54
N VAL A 132 -26.65 -24.42 -6.75
CA VAL A 132 -25.52 -25.32 -6.42
C VAL A 132 -24.29 -24.92 -7.23
N ARG A 133 -24.46 -24.64 -8.53
CA ARG A 133 -23.40 -24.15 -9.40
C ARG A 133 -22.78 -22.85 -8.88
N GLY A 134 -23.61 -21.92 -8.40
CA GLY A 134 -23.16 -20.68 -7.82
C GLY A 134 -22.32 -20.88 -6.56
N LEU A 135 -22.75 -21.81 -5.69
CA LEU A 135 -22.04 -22.18 -4.47
C LEU A 135 -20.70 -22.87 -4.75
N GLU A 136 -20.65 -23.81 -5.69
CA GLU A 136 -19.41 -24.49 -6.06
C GLU A 136 -18.41 -23.53 -6.72
N LEU A 137 -18.88 -22.59 -7.55
CA LEU A 137 -18.03 -21.52 -8.09
C LEU A 137 -17.46 -20.63 -6.98
N LEU A 138 -18.26 -20.24 -5.99
CA LEU A 138 -17.80 -19.49 -4.83
C LEU A 138 -16.77 -20.28 -4.01
N LYS A 139 -17.02 -21.57 -3.80
CA LYS A 139 -16.13 -22.48 -3.06
C LYS A 139 -14.76 -22.61 -3.72
N THR A 140 -14.68 -22.59 -5.06
CA THR A 140 -13.38 -22.59 -5.76
C THR A 140 -12.47 -21.45 -5.33
N LEU A 141 -13.02 -20.27 -4.99
CA LEU A 141 -12.25 -19.13 -4.50
C LEU A 141 -11.97 -19.22 -3.00
N ARG A 142 -12.94 -19.70 -2.19
CA ARG A 142 -12.77 -19.88 -0.73
C ARG A 142 -11.67 -20.87 -0.39
N ASP A 143 -11.55 -21.95 -1.16
CA ASP A 143 -10.55 -23.00 -0.94
C ASP A 143 -9.13 -22.57 -1.27
N LEU A 144 -8.94 -21.44 -1.94
CA LEU A 144 -7.61 -21.01 -2.36
C LEU A 144 -6.83 -20.44 -1.16
N PRO A 145 -5.56 -20.86 -0.97
CA PRO A 145 -4.71 -20.33 0.08
C PRO A 145 -4.67 -18.80 0.06
N SER A 146 -4.73 -18.17 1.24
CA SER A 146 -4.73 -16.70 1.35
C SER A 146 -3.36 -16.08 1.09
N ASP A 147 -2.29 -16.85 0.98
CA ASP A 147 -0.93 -16.35 0.79
C ASP A 147 -0.66 -15.87 -0.66
N PRO A 148 0.44 -15.13 -0.90
CA PRO A 148 0.71 -14.53 -2.21
C PRO A 148 0.93 -15.51 -3.36
N THR A 149 1.30 -16.78 -3.08
CA THR A 149 1.60 -17.75 -4.14
C THR A 149 0.35 -18.12 -4.95
N ALA A 150 -0.83 -18.08 -4.30
CA ALA A 150 -2.11 -18.34 -4.93
C ALA A 150 -2.81 -17.09 -5.51
N ASP A 151 -2.18 -15.91 -5.51
CA ASP A 151 -2.83 -14.67 -5.96
C ASP A 151 -3.22 -14.70 -7.44
N ARG A 152 -2.41 -15.37 -8.27
CA ARG A 152 -2.71 -15.54 -9.69
C ARG A 152 -3.91 -16.46 -9.89
N GLU A 153 -3.99 -17.55 -9.14
CA GLU A 153 -5.13 -18.48 -9.14
C GLU A 153 -6.40 -17.78 -8.65
N ALA A 154 -6.33 -17.07 -7.52
CA ALA A 154 -7.47 -16.36 -6.94
C ALA A 154 -8.00 -15.26 -7.85
N THR A 155 -7.12 -14.53 -8.54
CA THR A 155 -7.53 -13.53 -9.52
C THR A 155 -8.22 -14.19 -10.72
N ALA A 156 -7.66 -15.28 -11.26
CA ALA A 156 -8.26 -15.99 -12.39
C ALA A 156 -9.62 -16.60 -12.02
N ALA A 157 -9.71 -17.24 -10.86
CA ALA A 157 -10.93 -17.78 -10.30
C ALA A 157 -11.99 -16.69 -10.14
N TYR A 158 -11.64 -15.54 -9.56
CA TYR A 158 -12.55 -14.40 -9.45
C TYR A 158 -13.10 -13.95 -10.80
N PHE A 159 -12.24 -13.74 -11.81
CA PHE A 159 -12.73 -13.33 -13.13
C PHE A 159 -13.71 -14.35 -13.71
N LEU A 160 -13.31 -15.62 -13.80
CA LEU A 160 -14.14 -16.65 -14.44
C LEU A 160 -15.42 -16.94 -13.65
N ALA A 161 -15.36 -17.06 -12.33
CA ALA A 161 -16.52 -17.29 -11.49
C ALA A 161 -17.46 -16.07 -11.50
N SER A 162 -16.94 -14.83 -11.42
CA SER A 162 -17.77 -13.63 -11.51
C SER A 162 -18.47 -13.48 -12.85
N ALA A 163 -17.85 -13.94 -13.94
CA ALA A 163 -18.48 -13.98 -15.25
C ALA A 163 -19.53 -15.09 -15.34
N ALA A 164 -19.21 -16.30 -14.91
CA ALA A 164 -20.15 -17.42 -14.92
C ALA A 164 -21.39 -17.12 -14.08
N LEU A 165 -21.23 -16.55 -12.88
CA LEU A 165 -22.34 -16.14 -12.01
C LEU A 165 -23.25 -15.08 -12.66
N ARG A 166 -22.74 -14.24 -13.58
CA ARG A 166 -23.57 -13.30 -14.34
C ARG A 166 -24.37 -13.95 -15.47
N GLY A 167 -23.94 -15.13 -15.93
CA GLY A 167 -24.66 -15.91 -16.92
C GLY A 167 -25.80 -16.75 -16.33
N LEU A 168 -25.85 -16.89 -15.00
CA LEU A 168 -26.89 -17.62 -14.28
C LEU A 168 -28.13 -16.72 -14.06
N PRO A 169 -29.32 -17.32 -13.85
CA PRO A 169 -30.51 -16.56 -13.45
C PRO A 169 -30.28 -15.83 -12.10
N ASP A 170 -30.89 -14.64 -11.97
CA ASP A 170 -30.85 -13.84 -10.74
C ASP A 170 -31.77 -14.46 -9.67
N LEU A 171 -31.19 -15.37 -8.88
CA LEU A 171 -31.80 -16.02 -7.73
C LEU A 171 -31.16 -15.43 -6.44
N PRO A 172 -31.84 -15.49 -5.28
CA PRO A 172 -31.25 -14.99 -4.04
C PRO A 172 -29.92 -15.66 -3.69
N GLU A 173 -29.75 -16.94 -4.02
CA GLU A 173 -28.53 -17.72 -3.79
C GLU A 173 -27.40 -17.28 -4.73
N THR A 174 -27.68 -17.09 -6.02
CA THR A 174 -26.66 -16.70 -7.02
C THR A 174 -26.22 -15.25 -6.81
N THR A 175 -27.14 -14.38 -6.40
CA THR A 175 -26.84 -12.99 -6.04
C THR A 175 -26.00 -12.91 -4.77
N ALA A 176 -26.35 -13.67 -3.72
CA ALA A 176 -25.54 -13.77 -2.50
C ALA A 176 -24.14 -14.30 -2.81
N ALA A 177 -24.02 -15.36 -3.63
CA ALA A 177 -22.72 -15.90 -4.05
C ALA A 177 -21.89 -14.86 -4.81
N ARG A 178 -22.51 -14.05 -5.67
CA ARG A 178 -21.83 -12.98 -6.42
C ARG A 178 -21.30 -11.88 -5.49
N GLU A 179 -22.10 -11.46 -4.51
CA GLU A 179 -21.69 -10.44 -3.54
C GLU A 179 -20.55 -10.93 -2.66
N GLU A 180 -20.64 -12.16 -2.18
CA GLU A 180 -19.60 -12.75 -1.36
C GLU A 180 -18.30 -12.94 -2.15
N LEU A 181 -18.39 -13.40 -3.41
CA LEU A 181 -17.22 -13.53 -4.28
C LEU A 181 -16.50 -12.19 -4.49
N VAL A 182 -17.27 -11.10 -4.64
CA VAL A 182 -16.71 -9.73 -4.70
C VAL A 182 -16.06 -9.34 -3.38
N GLN A 183 -16.67 -9.68 -2.25
CA GLN A 183 -16.14 -9.37 -0.92
C GLN A 183 -14.82 -10.11 -0.65
N ILE A 184 -14.75 -11.42 -0.93
CA ILE A 184 -13.54 -12.23 -0.78
C ILE A 184 -12.41 -11.63 -1.63
N HIS A 185 -12.69 -11.32 -2.90
CA HIS A 185 -11.71 -10.71 -3.80
C HIS A 185 -11.27 -9.30 -3.32
N ALA A 186 -12.21 -8.48 -2.85
CA ALA A 186 -11.91 -7.14 -2.33
C ALA A 186 -11.07 -7.17 -1.05
N CYS A 187 -11.25 -8.20 -0.22
CA CYS A 187 -10.44 -8.40 0.98
C CYS A 187 -9.02 -8.86 0.66
N ARG A 188 -8.87 -9.69 -0.38
CA ARG A 188 -7.56 -10.19 -0.81
C ARG A 188 -6.70 -9.13 -1.50
N PHE A 189 -7.30 -8.31 -2.36
CA PHE A 189 -6.58 -7.37 -3.22
C PHE A 189 -6.89 -5.90 -2.91
N ALA A 190 -5.98 -5.01 -3.30
CA ALA A 190 -6.16 -3.57 -3.26
C ALA A 190 -7.18 -3.12 -4.34
N THR A 191 -8.46 -3.35 -4.08
CA THR A 191 -9.57 -2.89 -4.91
C THR A 191 -10.18 -1.59 -4.37
N ARG A 192 -11.08 -0.97 -5.14
CA ARG A 192 -11.84 0.22 -4.68
C ARG A 192 -12.98 -0.13 -3.70
N ARG A 193 -13.30 -1.42 -3.52
CA ARG A 193 -14.36 -1.87 -2.61
C ARG A 193 -13.82 -1.96 -1.19
N ASN A 194 -14.65 -1.61 -0.20
CA ASN A 194 -14.29 -1.73 1.20
C ASN A 194 -14.32 -3.20 1.62
N CYS A 195 -13.28 -3.64 2.34
CA CYS A 195 -13.24 -4.94 2.98
C CYS A 195 -13.44 -4.72 4.49
N PRO A 196 -14.52 -5.27 5.10
CA PRO A 196 -14.79 -5.08 6.52
C PRO A 196 -13.76 -5.76 7.44
N THR A 197 -13.09 -6.82 6.96
CA THR A 197 -12.08 -7.57 7.72
C THR A 197 -10.66 -7.02 7.54
N ARG A 198 -10.45 -5.99 6.71
CA ARG A 198 -9.12 -5.40 6.52
C ARG A 198 -8.79 -4.52 7.73
N PRO A 199 -7.68 -4.79 8.44
CA PRO A 199 -7.28 -3.93 9.55
C PRO A 199 -6.96 -2.52 9.03
N PRO A 200 -7.21 -1.45 9.82
CA PRO A 200 -6.85 -0.10 9.40
C PRO A 200 -5.33 0.02 9.21
N ILE A 201 -4.92 0.98 8.36
CA ILE A 201 -3.50 1.30 8.19
C ILE A 201 -2.93 1.69 9.56
N PRO A 202 -1.76 1.15 9.98
CA PRO A 202 -1.22 1.41 11.30
C PRO A 202 -1.09 2.91 11.61
N ILE A 203 -1.53 3.32 12.79
CA ILE A 203 -1.55 4.74 13.21
C ILE A 203 -0.15 5.38 13.09
N LEU A 204 0.92 4.61 13.33
CA LEU A 204 2.30 5.08 13.15
C LEU A 204 2.60 5.57 11.73
N VAL A 205 1.98 4.98 10.70
CA VAL A 205 2.14 5.44 9.32
C VAL A 205 1.55 6.85 9.15
N TRP A 206 0.42 7.14 9.80
CA TRP A 206 -0.21 8.45 9.78
C TRP A 206 0.53 9.46 10.67
N GLY A 207 0.84 9.07 11.91
CA GLY A 207 1.45 9.93 12.93
C GLY A 207 2.92 10.25 12.67
N MET A 208 3.69 9.34 12.06
CA MET A 208 5.08 9.61 11.68
C MET A 208 5.19 9.96 10.20
N GLY A 209 4.48 9.26 9.31
CA GLY A 209 4.66 9.43 7.86
C GLY A 209 4.32 10.83 7.36
N ILE A 210 3.16 11.39 7.73
CA ILE A 210 2.75 12.72 7.24
C ILE A 210 3.66 13.83 7.78
N PRO A 211 3.89 13.95 9.10
CA PRO A 211 4.78 14.98 9.63
C PRO A 211 6.22 14.84 9.11
N SER A 212 6.72 13.60 8.98
CA SER A 212 8.05 13.34 8.40
C SER A 212 8.15 13.70 6.92
N ALA A 213 7.11 13.45 6.12
CA ALA A 213 7.08 13.84 4.71
C ALA A 213 7.10 15.37 4.56
N ILE A 214 6.32 16.09 5.37
CA ILE A 214 6.32 17.55 5.41
C ILE A 214 7.69 18.08 5.86
N GLY A 215 8.26 17.51 6.94
CA GLY A 215 9.56 17.91 7.47
C GLY A 215 10.71 17.68 6.49
N ALA A 216 10.73 16.54 5.81
CA ALA A 216 11.70 16.25 4.76
C ALA A 216 11.52 17.19 3.56
N GLY A 217 10.29 17.41 3.10
CA GLY A 217 9.99 18.34 2.00
C GLY A 217 10.45 19.77 2.30
N ALA A 218 10.09 20.30 3.48
CA ALA A 218 10.51 21.63 3.91
C ALA A 218 12.03 21.76 4.02
N SER A 219 12.70 20.75 4.58
CA SER A 219 14.15 20.74 4.72
C SER A 219 14.85 20.71 3.34
N LEU A 220 14.36 19.89 2.41
CA LEU A 220 14.88 19.82 1.03
C LEU A 220 14.72 21.15 0.29
N VAL A 221 13.61 21.87 0.50
CA VAL A 221 13.43 23.21 -0.08
C VAL A 221 14.46 24.20 0.47
N VAL A 222 14.71 24.21 1.79
CA VAL A 222 15.72 25.08 2.41
C VAL A 222 17.13 24.77 1.87
N PHE A 223 17.51 23.50 1.83
CA PHE A 223 18.81 23.08 1.30
C PHE A 223 18.94 23.33 -0.21
N GLY A 224 17.86 23.13 -0.98
CA GLY A 224 17.82 23.41 -2.41
C GLY A 224 18.02 24.90 -2.73
N ILE A 225 17.36 25.80 -1.98
CA ILE A 225 17.52 27.25 -2.10
C ILE A 225 18.95 27.66 -1.72
N ALA A 226 19.49 27.12 -0.63
CA ALA A 226 20.86 27.41 -0.19
C ALA A 226 21.90 26.95 -1.23
N GLY A 227 21.77 25.73 -1.74
CA GLY A 227 22.63 25.19 -2.79
C GLY A 227 22.55 25.99 -4.10
N PHE A 228 21.35 26.38 -4.51
CA PHE A 228 21.13 27.21 -5.70
C PHE A 228 21.78 28.59 -5.58
N ARG A 229 21.69 29.24 -4.41
CA ARG A 229 22.37 30.52 -4.15
C ARG A 229 23.89 30.39 -4.26
N ILE A 230 24.47 29.38 -3.61
CA ILE A 230 25.91 29.10 -3.67
C ILE A 230 26.38 28.85 -5.12
N ALA A 231 25.60 28.08 -5.89
CA ALA A 231 25.90 27.82 -7.29
C ALA A 231 25.83 29.08 -8.15
N ARG A 232 24.78 29.90 -7.98
CA ARG A 232 24.61 31.17 -8.69
C ARG A 232 25.74 32.16 -8.40
N ASP A 233 26.16 32.26 -7.15
CA ASP A 233 27.24 33.16 -6.74
C ASP A 233 28.60 32.69 -7.29
N ARG A 234 28.87 31.38 -7.30
CA ARG A 234 30.04 30.82 -7.98
C ARG A 234 30.04 31.12 -9.48
N ILE A 235 28.90 31.01 -10.15
CA ILE A 235 28.77 31.32 -11.59
C ILE A 235 29.01 32.81 -11.84
N ARG A 236 28.43 33.70 -11.02
CA ARG A 236 28.63 35.15 -11.11
C ARG A 236 30.09 35.53 -10.89
N ALA A 237 30.75 34.97 -9.86
CA ALA A 237 32.16 35.20 -9.59
C ALA A 237 33.05 34.74 -10.75
N ARG A 238 32.76 33.58 -11.37
CA ARG A 238 33.46 33.10 -12.57
C ARG A 238 33.27 34.03 -13.77
N ARG A 239 32.05 34.53 -14.00
CA ARG A 239 31.76 35.49 -15.08
C ARG A 239 32.45 36.84 -14.86
N ALA A 240 32.47 37.35 -13.64
CA ALA A 240 33.18 38.59 -13.29
C ALA A 240 34.70 38.47 -13.54
N ARG A 241 35.31 37.35 -13.12
CA ARG A 241 36.74 37.07 -13.39
C ARG A 241 37.06 36.94 -14.89
N ARG A 242 36.15 36.38 -15.69
CA ARG A 242 36.33 36.31 -17.15
C ARG A 242 36.26 37.69 -17.81
N LYS A 243 35.31 38.53 -17.41
CA LYS A 243 35.21 39.92 -17.90
C LYS A 243 36.44 40.76 -17.55
N ALA A 244 36.99 40.58 -16.34
CA ALA A 244 38.22 41.26 -15.92
C ALA A 244 39.46 40.83 -16.74
N LYS A 245 39.49 39.59 -17.26
CA LYS A 245 40.59 39.10 -18.11
C LYS A 245 40.46 39.44 -19.59
N SER A 246 39.26 39.78 -20.08
CA SER A 246 39.04 40.11 -21.49
C SER A 246 39.02 41.61 -21.80
N GLY A 247 39.17 42.46 -20.76
CA GLY A 247 39.24 43.91 -20.88
C GLY A 247 40.62 44.49 -20.56
N SER A 248 41.64 43.64 -20.45
CA SER A 248 43.06 43.96 -20.38
C SER A 248 43.74 43.41 -21.62
#